data_AF-A0A327QFN3-F1
#
_entry.id   AF-A0A327QFN3-F1
#
_cell.length_a   1.000
_cell.length_b   1.000
_cell.length_c   1.000
_cell.angle_alpha   90.00
_cell.angle_beta   90.00
_cell.angle_gamma   90.00
#
_symmetry.space_group_name_H-M   'P 1'
#
loop_
_entity.id
_entity.type
_entity.pdbx_description
1 polymer ?
#
loop_
_entity_poly.entity_id
_entity_poly.type
_entity_poly.pdbx_seq_one_letter_code
_entity_poly.pdbx_strand_id
1 'polypeptide(L)'
;MILLFQHTTQQFDDVIEPPPVKFSFNEPGWYVVGVLFVLIVALCVYLVYQYYKRNRYRKSALRYLQEREKYWKEQQQDVPLIYETSMLLKRLSMRNYGRGTVAYLYGKDWINFLNTTWKEHSFTEEEGQMLFDTLYRKPTQVDKNIANGFIEKTKRWIIHHKHAV
;
A
#
# COMPACT_ATOMS: atom_id res chain seq x y z
N MET A 1 -92.57 25.19 2.28
CA MET A 1 -91.96 24.88 3.59
C MET A 1 -91.08 23.64 3.41
N ILE A 2 -89.81 23.94 3.19
CA ILE A 2 -88.55 23.18 3.28
C ILE A 2 -88.61 21.64 3.32
N LEU A 3 -87.95 21.07 2.30
CA LEU A 3 -87.58 19.66 2.11
C LEU A 3 -86.68 19.17 3.26
N LEU A 4 -86.99 18.00 3.84
CA LEU A 4 -86.03 17.25 4.64
C LEU A 4 -85.65 15.97 3.89
N PHE A 5 -84.60 16.08 3.07
CA PHE A 5 -83.83 14.93 2.63
C PHE A 5 -83.21 14.28 3.87
N GLN A 6 -83.70 13.10 4.25
CA GLN A 6 -82.99 12.26 5.20
C GLN A 6 -81.74 11.73 4.50
N HIS A 7 -80.60 12.37 4.77
CA HIS A 7 -79.30 11.83 4.38
C HIS A 7 -79.08 10.53 5.15
N THR A 8 -79.18 9.40 4.46
CA THR A 8 -78.72 8.11 4.97
C THR A 8 -77.20 8.19 4.99
N THR A 9 -76.61 8.58 6.13
CA THR A 9 -75.18 8.41 6.34
C THR A 9 -74.93 6.91 6.38
N GLN A 10 -74.41 6.34 5.28
CA GLN A 10 -73.84 5.00 5.33
C GLN A 10 -72.72 5.04 6.38
N GLN A 11 -72.98 4.41 7.51
CA GLN A 11 -72.01 4.20 8.55
C GLN A 11 -71.01 3.19 7.99
N PHE A 12 -69.82 3.67 7.62
CA PHE A 12 -68.72 2.79 7.27
C PHE A 12 -68.35 2.01 8.53
N ASP A 13 -68.39 0.67 8.45
CA ASP A 13 -67.88 -0.18 9.52
C ASP A 13 -66.43 0.20 9.84
N ASP A 14 -66.10 0.23 11.13
CA ASP A 14 -64.76 0.55 11.64
C ASP A 14 -63.69 -0.20 10.84
N VAL A 15 -62.68 0.54 10.37
CA VAL A 15 -61.52 -0.04 9.67
C VAL A 15 -60.85 -1.03 10.62
N ILE A 16 -60.94 -2.33 10.30
CA ILE A 16 -60.23 -3.37 11.03
C ILE A 16 -58.75 -3.23 10.71
N GLU A 17 -58.00 -2.59 11.61
CA GLU A 17 -56.55 -2.52 11.50
C GLU A 17 -55.96 -3.91 11.74
N PRO A 18 -55.09 -4.43 10.86
CA PRO A 18 -54.42 -5.68 11.11
C PRO A 18 -53.56 -5.56 12.37
N PRO A 19 -53.44 -6.64 13.17
CA PRO A 19 -52.61 -6.62 14.36
C PRO A 19 -51.16 -6.22 14.01
N PRO A 20 -50.49 -5.44 14.86
CA PRO A 20 -49.16 -4.93 14.57
C PRO A 20 -48.18 -6.08 14.32
N VAL A 21 -47.48 -6.01 13.18
CA VAL A 21 -46.52 -7.04 12.77
C VAL A 21 -45.35 -7.02 13.75
N LYS A 22 -45.15 -8.12 14.47
CA LYS A 22 -44.02 -8.25 15.41
C LYS A 22 -42.75 -8.50 14.63
N PHE A 23 -41.84 -7.53 14.65
CA PHE A 23 -40.51 -7.70 14.08
C PHE A 23 -39.73 -8.78 14.85
N SER A 24 -39.22 -9.79 14.14
CA SER A 24 -38.47 -10.89 14.75
C SER A 24 -37.14 -11.15 14.01
N PHE A 25 -36.07 -11.35 14.78
CA PHE A 25 -34.74 -11.66 14.24
C PHE A 25 -34.54 -13.16 13.93
N ASN A 26 -35.55 -13.99 14.21
CA ASN A 26 -35.47 -15.45 14.05
C ASN A 26 -36.02 -15.95 12.69
N GLU A 27 -36.36 -15.03 11.78
CA GLU A 27 -36.75 -15.40 10.43
C GLU A 27 -35.54 -15.91 9.63
N PRO A 28 -35.69 -16.94 8.77
CA PRO A 28 -34.58 -17.57 8.05
C PRO A 28 -33.67 -16.61 7.26
N GLY A 29 -34.21 -15.46 6.84
CA GLY A 29 -33.46 -14.42 6.14
C GLY A 29 -32.30 -13.81 6.95
N TRP A 30 -32.41 -13.77 8.28
CA TRP A 30 -31.36 -13.19 9.14
C TRP A 30 -30.10 -14.04 9.20
N TYR A 31 -30.20 -15.35 9.03
CA TYR A 31 -29.01 -16.20 8.93
C TYR A 31 -28.18 -15.86 7.69
N VAL A 32 -28.84 -15.60 6.56
CA VAL A 32 -28.17 -15.18 5.32
C VAL A 32 -27.49 -13.83 5.51
N VAL A 33 -28.17 -12.87 6.14
CA VAL A 33 -27.60 -11.55 6.47
C VAL A 33 -26.41 -11.69 7.43
N GLY A 34 -26.54 -12.54 8.45
CA GLY A 34 -25.47 -12.80 9.43
C GLY A 34 -24.23 -13.41 8.78
N VAL A 35 -24.40 -14.43 7.93
CA VAL A 35 -23.29 -15.04 7.17
C VAL A 35 -22.64 -14.01 6.25
N LEU A 36 -23.44 -13.23 5.52
CA LEU A 36 -22.92 -12.20 4.62
C LEU A 36 -22.12 -11.13 5.39
N PHE A 37 -22.63 -10.70 6.54
CA PHE A 37 -21.95 -9.75 7.42
C PHE A 37 -20.59 -10.28 7.88
N VAL A 38 -20.53 -11.54 8.34
CA VAL A 38 -19.27 -12.17 8.76
C VAL A 38 -18.28 -12.25 7.59
N LEU A 39 -18.73 -12.61 6.39
CA LEU A 39 -17.86 -12.64 5.20
C LEU A 39 -17.31 -11.26 4.85
N ILE A 40 -18.13 -10.22 4.91
CA ILE A 40 -17.70 -8.84 4.67
C ILE A 40 -16.66 -8.41 5.71
N VAL A 41 -16.91 -8.69 7.00
CA VAL A 41 -15.97 -8.37 8.08
C VAL A 41 -14.64 -9.12 7.87
N ALA A 42 -14.69 -10.41 7.56
CA ALA A 42 -13.50 -11.20 7.29
C ALA A 42 -12.69 -10.66 6.11
N LEU A 43 -13.37 -10.29 5.01
CA LEU A 43 -12.75 -9.67 3.84
C LEU A 43 -12.10 -8.33 4.21
N CYS A 44 -12.82 -7.46 4.93
CA CYS A 44 -12.30 -6.17 5.39
C CYS A 44 -11.05 -6.35 6.26
N VAL A 45 -11.08 -7.26 7.24
CA VAL A 45 -9.94 -7.55 8.11
C VAL A 45 -8.76 -8.08 7.29
N TYR A 46 -8.99 -8.97 6.33
CA TYR A 46 -7.96 -9.48 5.44
C TYR A 46 -7.30 -8.38 4.60
N LEU A 47 -8.10 -7.49 4.01
CA LEU A 47 -7.62 -6.36 3.21
C LEU A 47 -6.83 -5.35 4.04
N VAL A 48 -7.32 -5.02 5.24
CA VAL A 48 -6.62 -4.13 6.19
C VAL A 48 -5.31 -4.75 6.65
N TYR A 49 -5.30 -6.05 6.96
CA TYR A 49 -4.10 -6.77 7.34
C TYR A 49 -3.06 -6.78 6.21
N GLN A 50 -3.48 -7.06 4.98
CA GLN A 50 -2.64 -6.96 3.79
C GLN A 50 -2.06 -5.55 3.63
N TYR A 51 -2.90 -4.51 3.74
CA TYR A 51 -2.47 -3.12 3.67
C TYR A 51 -1.44 -2.77 4.76
N TYR A 52 -1.68 -3.19 6.00
CA TYR A 52 -0.76 -2.94 7.12
C TYR A 52 0.58 -3.66 6.93
N LYS A 53 0.55 -4.93 6.53
CA LYS A 53 1.75 -5.72 6.22
C LYS A 53 2.55 -5.08 5.08
N ARG A 54 1.88 -4.53 4.08
CA ARG A 54 2.49 -3.79 2.96
C ARG A 54 3.14 -2.48 3.40
N ASN A 55 2.58 -1.77 4.38
CA ASN A 55 3.19 -0.52 4.83
C ASN A 55 4.28 -0.71 5.90
N ARG A 56 4.23 -1.79 6.69
CA ARG A 56 5.18 -2.02 7.78
C ARG A 56 6.62 -2.12 7.27
N TYR A 57 6.87 -2.86 6.19
CA TYR A 57 8.23 -3.02 5.69
C TYR A 57 8.80 -1.73 5.09
N ARG A 58 7.96 -0.92 4.43
CA ARG A 58 8.35 0.40 3.89
C ARG A 58 8.79 1.31 5.02
N LYS A 59 8.00 1.38 6.09
CA LYS A 59 8.31 2.18 7.27
C LYS A 59 9.60 1.72 7.95
N SER A 60 9.81 0.41 8.09
CA SER A 60 11.07 -0.13 8.64
C SER A 60 12.28 0.19 7.76
N ALA A 61 12.15 0.07 6.43
CA ALA A 61 13.22 0.38 5.49
C ALA A 61 13.60 1.87 5.49
N LEU A 62 12.60 2.76 5.50
CA LEU A 62 12.83 4.21 5.57
C LEU A 62 13.50 4.62 6.88
N ARG A 63 13.07 4.06 8.02
CA ARG A 63 13.72 4.31 9.32
C ARG A 63 15.18 3.87 9.31
N TYR A 64 15.45 2.65 8.84
CA TYR A 64 16.81 2.16 8.71
C TYR A 64 17.67 3.10 7.86
N LEU A 65 17.17 3.51 6.68
CA LEU A 65 17.90 4.40 5.79
C LEU A 65 18.16 5.79 6.43
N GLN A 66 17.18 6.35 7.13
CA GLN A 66 17.33 7.63 7.86
C GLN A 66 18.38 7.54 8.97
N GLU A 67 18.39 6.45 9.75
CA GLU A 67 19.38 6.24 10.80
C GLU A 67 20.80 6.11 10.22
N ARG A 68 20.95 5.35 9.13
CA ARG A 68 22.24 5.18 8.44
C ARG A 68 22.73 6.49 7.82
N GLU A 69 21.84 7.23 7.18
CA GLU A 69 22.15 8.54 6.61
C GLU A 69 22.65 9.51 7.66
N LYS A 70 21.97 9.60 8.81
CA LYS A 70 22.42 10.44 9.93
C LYS A 70 23.82 10.03 10.40
N TYR A 71 24.01 8.73 10.67
CA TYR A 71 25.27 8.19 11.16
C TYR A 71 26.46 8.47 10.22
N TRP A 72 26.31 8.19 8.92
CA TRP A 72 27.39 8.34 7.96
C TRP A 72 27.66 9.80 7.57
N LYS A 73 26.63 10.67 7.59
CA LYS A 73 26.82 12.11 7.40
C LYS A 73 27.61 12.73 8.56
N GLU A 74 27.37 12.31 9.80
CA GLU A 74 28.17 12.74 10.96
C GLU A 74 29.64 12.33 10.82
N GLN A 75 29.90 11.15 10.25
CA GLN A 75 31.26 10.64 9.98
C GLN A 75 31.88 11.18 8.69
N GLN A 76 31.15 11.98 7.91
CA GLN A 76 31.58 12.49 6.59
C GLN A 76 31.99 11.38 5.60
N GLN A 77 31.32 10.22 5.65
CA GLN A 77 31.63 9.06 4.82
C GLN A 77 30.46 8.69 3.90
N ASP A 78 30.55 9.05 2.63
CA ASP A 78 29.46 8.80 1.66
C ASP A 78 29.48 7.37 1.09
N VAL A 79 30.66 6.76 0.95
CA VAL A 79 30.81 5.41 0.38
C VAL A 79 30.02 4.35 1.17
N PRO A 80 30.15 4.25 2.51
CA PRO A 80 29.41 3.25 3.28
C PRO A 80 27.90 3.49 3.24
N LEU A 81 27.47 4.75 3.22
CA LEU A 81 26.06 5.12 3.10
C LEU A 81 25.48 4.66 1.77
N ILE A 82 26.18 4.88 0.66
CA ILE A 82 25.74 4.42 -0.66
C ILE A 82 25.72 2.90 -0.74
N TYR A 83 26.72 2.22 -0.19
CA TYR A 83 26.74 0.75 -0.13
C TYR A 83 25.52 0.20 0.63
N GLU A 84 25.21 0.72 1.82
CA GLU A 84 24.06 0.29 2.61
C GLU A 84 22.73 0.60 1.91
N THR A 85 22.63 1.77 1.27
CA THR A 85 21.45 2.17 0.48
C THR A 85 21.24 1.21 -0.70
N SER A 86 22.31 0.87 -1.41
CA SER A 86 22.31 -0.07 -2.54
C SER A 86 21.87 -1.46 -2.11
N MET A 87 22.43 -1.96 -1.02
CA MET A 87 22.11 -3.26 -0.44
C MET A 87 20.65 -3.32 0.03
N LEU A 88 20.15 -2.26 0.65
CA LEU A 88 18.76 -2.15 1.05
C LEU A 88 17.84 -2.20 -0.16
N LEU A 89 18.10 -1.39 -1.19
CA LEU A 89 17.30 -1.34 -2.40
C LEU A 89 17.27 -2.69 -3.13
N LYS A 90 18.42 -3.36 -3.21
CA LYS A 90 18.53 -4.71 -3.78
C LYS A 90 17.73 -5.73 -2.99
N ARG A 91 17.82 -5.72 -1.65
CA ARG A 91 17.07 -6.61 -0.75
C ARG A 91 15.56 -6.40 -0.87
N LEU A 92 15.10 -5.15 -0.90
CA LEU A 92 13.68 -4.84 -1.07
C LEU A 92 13.14 -5.29 -2.42
N SER A 93 13.94 -5.12 -3.47
CA SER A 93 13.58 -5.57 -4.80
C SER A 93 13.50 -7.10 -4.87
N MET A 94 14.47 -7.83 -4.31
CA MET A 94 14.39 -9.30 -4.23
C MET A 94 13.20 -9.78 -3.40
N ARG A 95 12.86 -9.08 -2.32
CA ARG A 95 11.69 -9.40 -1.49
C ARG A 95 10.37 -9.23 -2.24
N ASN A 96 10.24 -8.15 -3.03
CA ASN A 96 8.99 -7.83 -3.71
C ASN A 96 8.83 -8.49 -5.08
N TYR A 97 9.91 -8.74 -5.81
CA TYR A 97 9.89 -9.22 -7.20
C TYR A 97 10.52 -10.61 -7.40
N GLY A 98 10.99 -11.22 -6.32
CA GLY A 98 11.62 -12.53 -6.33
C GLY A 98 13.13 -12.48 -6.57
N ARG A 99 13.84 -13.41 -5.92
CA ARG A 99 15.29 -13.55 -6.05
C ARG A 99 15.70 -13.94 -7.48
N GLY A 100 14.94 -14.83 -8.12
CA GLY A 100 15.23 -15.31 -9.48
C GLY A 100 15.21 -14.19 -10.53
N THR A 101 14.39 -13.16 -10.33
CA THR A 101 14.26 -12.01 -11.24
C THR A 101 15.33 -10.95 -10.99
N VAL A 102 15.66 -10.69 -9.72
CA VAL A 102 16.44 -9.51 -9.34
C VAL A 102 17.91 -9.80 -9.08
N ALA A 103 18.26 -10.99 -8.59
CA ALA A 103 19.59 -11.27 -8.06
C ALA A 103 20.70 -11.14 -9.10
N TYR A 104 20.42 -11.52 -10.36
CA TYR A 104 21.38 -11.45 -11.45
C TYR A 104 21.48 -10.07 -12.11
N LEU A 105 20.61 -9.11 -11.77
CA LEU A 105 20.62 -7.80 -12.41
C LEU A 105 21.75 -6.93 -11.85
N TYR A 106 22.54 -6.29 -12.72
CA TYR A 106 23.60 -5.35 -12.35
C TYR A 106 23.71 -4.24 -13.39
N GLY A 107 24.42 -3.16 -13.04
CA GLY A 107 24.68 -2.03 -13.94
C GLY A 107 23.41 -1.51 -14.62
N LYS A 108 23.41 -1.47 -15.96
CA LYS A 108 22.30 -0.97 -16.77
C LYS A 108 21.01 -1.77 -16.61
N ASP A 109 21.09 -3.10 -16.57
CA ASP A 109 19.90 -3.96 -16.42
C ASP A 109 19.21 -3.75 -15.08
N TRP A 110 20.01 -3.46 -14.04
CA TRP A 110 19.49 -3.10 -12.74
C TRP A 110 18.74 -1.76 -12.76
N ILE A 111 19.29 -0.73 -13.40
CA ILE A 111 18.61 0.57 -13.54
C ILE A 111 17.34 0.47 -14.37
N ASN A 112 17.38 -0.27 -15.49
CA ASN A 112 16.22 -0.53 -16.32
C ASN A 112 15.10 -1.18 -15.51
N PHE A 113 15.42 -2.18 -14.70
CA PHE A 113 14.47 -2.80 -13.79
C PHE A 113 13.90 -1.81 -12.76
N LEU A 114 14.74 -1.02 -12.10
CA LEU A 114 14.25 -0.02 -11.13
C LEU A 114 13.29 0.97 -11.79
N ASN A 115 13.58 1.38 -13.01
CA ASN A 115 12.74 2.29 -13.78
C ASN A 115 11.43 1.63 -14.26
N THR A 116 11.38 0.32 -14.55
CA THR A 116 10.09 -0.34 -14.87
C THR A 116 9.17 -0.49 -13.64
N THR A 117 9.76 -0.59 -12.46
CA THR A 117 9.04 -0.76 -11.19
C THR A 117 8.47 0.55 -10.61
N TRP A 118 8.87 1.71 -11.12
CA TRP A 118 8.44 3.03 -10.65
C TRP A 118 8.18 4.00 -11.80
N LYS A 119 6.99 4.62 -11.82
CA LYS A 119 6.48 5.41 -12.95
C LYS A 119 7.34 6.63 -13.33
N GLU A 120 8.13 7.15 -12.39
CA GLU A 120 8.90 8.39 -12.60
C GLU A 120 10.21 8.12 -13.36
N HIS A 121 10.60 6.85 -13.58
CA HIS A 121 11.81 6.46 -14.31
C HIS A 121 13.07 7.26 -13.92
N SER A 122 13.23 7.58 -12.63
CA SER A 122 14.16 8.63 -12.23
C SER A 122 15.61 8.19 -12.04
N PHE A 123 15.90 6.89 -12.11
CA PHE A 123 17.28 6.40 -11.94
C PHE A 123 18.06 6.55 -13.25
N THR A 124 19.27 7.09 -13.18
CA THR A 124 20.14 7.32 -14.34
C THR A 124 21.16 6.19 -14.53
N GLU A 125 21.72 6.07 -15.73
CA GLU A 125 22.79 5.11 -16.01
C GLU A 125 24.06 5.39 -15.18
N GLU A 126 24.39 6.67 -14.96
CA GLU A 126 25.49 7.11 -14.09
C GLU A 126 25.32 6.60 -12.66
N GLU A 127 24.09 6.66 -12.13
CA GLU A 127 23.78 6.07 -10.83
C GLU A 127 23.98 4.56 -10.86
N GLY A 128 23.57 3.88 -11.94
CA GLY A 128 23.83 2.45 -12.14
C GLY A 128 25.30 2.07 -12.09
N GLN A 129 26.15 2.87 -12.73
CA GLN A 129 27.60 2.67 -12.75
C GLN A 129 28.19 2.91 -11.35
N MET A 130 27.79 3.98 -10.67
CA MET A 130 28.17 4.24 -9.28
C MET A 130 27.78 3.09 -8.35
N LEU A 131 26.58 2.51 -8.51
CA LEU A 131 26.14 1.36 -7.70
C LEU A 131 26.99 0.12 -7.96
N PHE A 132 27.31 -0.14 -9.23
CA PHE A 132 28.19 -1.24 -9.59
C PHE A 132 29.58 -1.06 -8.97
N ASP A 133 30.16 0.13 -9.09
CA ASP A 133 31.49 0.42 -8.55
C ASP A 133 31.48 0.33 -7.01
N THR A 134 30.46 0.87 -6.35
CA THR A 134 30.34 0.80 -4.87
C THR A 134 30.15 -0.61 -4.33
N LEU A 135 29.40 -1.47 -5.02
CA LEU A 135 29.18 -2.85 -4.60
C LEU A 135 30.37 -3.78 -4.88
N TYR A 136 31.09 -3.57 -5.99
CA TYR A 136 32.10 -4.53 -6.47
C TYR A 136 33.54 -4.00 -6.45
N ARG A 137 33.76 -2.68 -6.60
CA ARG A 137 35.09 -2.07 -6.70
C ARG A 137 35.54 -1.33 -5.44
N LYS A 138 34.66 -1.09 -4.46
CA LYS A 138 34.96 -0.39 -3.20
C LYS A 138 35.68 0.96 -3.43
N PRO A 139 35.02 1.95 -4.05
CA PRO A 139 35.61 3.24 -4.32
C PRO A 139 35.96 3.95 -3.01
N THR A 140 37.00 4.78 -3.03
CA THR A 140 37.42 5.58 -1.88
C THR A 140 36.60 6.87 -1.75
N GLN A 141 36.00 7.35 -2.85
CA GLN A 141 35.19 8.56 -2.90
C GLN A 141 34.03 8.41 -3.88
N VAL A 142 32.94 9.12 -3.62
CA VAL A 142 31.75 9.22 -4.49
C VAL A 142 31.35 10.68 -4.55
N ASP A 143 30.86 11.13 -5.70
CA ASP A 143 30.31 12.48 -5.85
C ASP A 143 29.10 12.68 -4.91
N LYS A 144 29.17 13.70 -4.07
CA LYS A 144 28.15 13.98 -3.03
C LYS A 144 26.78 14.31 -3.61
N ASN A 145 26.72 14.98 -4.77
CA ASN A 145 25.45 15.34 -5.39
C ASN A 145 24.78 14.11 -5.97
N ILE A 146 25.55 13.24 -6.64
CA ILE A 146 25.05 11.96 -7.15
C ILE A 146 24.62 11.06 -5.98
N ALA A 147 25.41 10.99 -4.91
CA ALA A 147 25.10 10.23 -3.71
C ALA A 147 23.77 10.66 -3.06
N ASN A 148 23.61 11.95 -2.79
CA ASN A 148 22.37 12.48 -2.20
C ASN A 148 21.17 12.29 -3.13
N GLY A 149 21.35 12.52 -4.44
CA GLY A 149 20.31 12.28 -5.45
C GLY A 149 19.82 10.83 -5.45
N PHE A 150 20.74 9.88 -5.39
CA PHE A 150 20.43 8.46 -5.34
C PHE A 150 19.68 8.06 -4.05
N ILE A 151 20.09 8.58 -2.90
CA ILE A 151 19.43 8.31 -1.61
C ILE A 151 17.99 8.81 -1.62
N GLU A 152 17.75 10.02 -2.11
CA GLU A 152 16.39 10.59 -2.21
C GLU A 152 15.51 9.81 -3.18
N LYS A 153 16.04 9.43 -4.36
CA LYS A 153 15.34 8.56 -5.30
C LYS A 153 15.01 7.20 -4.67
N THR A 154 15.93 6.64 -3.90
CA THR A 154 15.71 5.37 -3.18
C THR A 154 14.57 5.51 -2.16
N LYS A 155 14.55 6.58 -1.37
CA LYS A 155 13.44 6.86 -0.43
C LYS A 155 12.10 6.94 -1.16
N ARG A 156 12.03 7.69 -2.27
CA ARG A 156 10.81 7.79 -3.10
C ARG A 156 10.40 6.44 -3.69
N TRP A 157 11.35 5.66 -4.18
CA TRP A 157 11.09 4.32 -4.70
C TRP A 157 10.50 3.41 -3.62
N ILE A 158 11.02 3.42 -2.38
CA ILE A 158 10.49 2.61 -1.26
C ILE A 158 9.00 2.93 -1.00
N ILE A 159 8.60 4.19 -1.16
CA ILE A 159 7.22 4.64 -0.94
C ILE A 159 6.32 4.26 -2.13
N HIS A 160 6.79 4.45 -3.37
CA HIS A 160 5.93 4.47 -4.56
C HIS A 160 6.11 3.30 -5.53
N HIS A 161 7.08 2.40 -5.32
CA HIS A 161 7.26 1.25 -6.21
C HIS A 161 6.00 0.38 -6.27
N LYS A 162 5.76 -0.18 -7.45
CA LYS A 162 4.70 -1.16 -7.67
C LYS A 162 4.95 -2.39 -6.79
N HIS A 163 3.89 -3.09 -6.42
CA HIS A 163 4.05 -4.44 -5.88
C HIS A 163 4.03 -5.44 -7.04
N ALA A 164 4.82 -6.51 -6.95
CA ALA A 164 4.58 -7.64 -7.84
C ALA A 164 3.16 -8.18 -7.56
N VAL A 165 2.44 -8.46 -8.65
CA VAL A 165 1.12 -9.09 -8.65
C VAL A 165 1.29 -10.58 -8.38
#